data_AF-A0A6G4TU18-F1
#
_entry.id   AF-A0A6G4TU18-F1
#
_cell.length_a   1.000
_cell.length_b   1.000
_cell.length_c   1.000
_cell.angle_alpha   90.00
_cell.angle_beta   90.00
_cell.angle_gamma   90.00
#
_symmetry.space_group_name_H-M   'P 1'
#
loop_
_entity.id
_entity.type
_entity.pdbx_description
1 polymer ?
#
loop_
_entity_poly.entity_id
_entity_poly.type
_entity_poly.pdbx_seq_one_letter_code
_entity_poly.pdbx_strand_id
1 'polypeptide(L)'
;MSRLWSYANGPACHDWQPPDGRSRRAVASALSAIREWQAGRCAICESSDSSKSRESGALVVDHHHPSGLVRGLLCHGCNTAEGRSTGFYDEPYGAYRQRPPALIVGLTERYPSWRPNAYYYVLGDPPDDPALAARVLEHLIRHPPRRPGRPVEIPGLPGEYVVGTGMRDIAARLERGDR
;
A
#
# COMPACT_ATOMS: atom_id res chain seq x y z
N MET A 1 13.45 -26.71 11.63
CA MET A 1 13.19 -26.92 10.18
C MET A 1 13.15 -25.56 9.52
N SER A 2 14.30 -25.05 9.07
CA SER A 2 14.41 -23.73 8.44
C SER A 2 13.83 -23.80 7.03
N ARG A 3 12.65 -23.25 6.83
CA ARG A 3 12.14 -22.96 5.49
C ARG A 3 13.00 -21.83 4.93
N LEU A 4 14.00 -22.18 4.13
CA LEU A 4 14.63 -21.26 3.21
C LEU A 4 13.55 -20.87 2.20
N TRP A 5 12.80 -19.79 2.48
CA TRP A 5 11.80 -19.27 1.55
C TRP A 5 12.56 -18.75 0.33
N SER A 6 12.55 -19.54 -0.74
CA SER A 6 13.04 -19.10 -2.04
C SER A 6 12.13 -17.96 -2.49
N TYR A 7 12.72 -16.82 -2.87
CA TYR A 7 11.99 -15.68 -3.47
C TYR A 7 11.28 -16.04 -4.80
N ALA A 8 11.34 -17.30 -5.24
CA ALA A 8 10.72 -17.81 -6.46
C ALA A 8 9.18 -17.76 -6.50
N ASN A 9 8.50 -17.53 -5.37
CA ASN A 9 7.03 -17.58 -5.28
C ASN A 9 6.34 -16.23 -5.00
N GLY A 10 7.04 -15.10 -5.09
CA GLY A 10 6.47 -13.78 -4.77
C GLY A 10 6.42 -13.49 -3.26
N PRO A 11 5.75 -12.40 -2.83
CA PRO A 11 5.68 -12.00 -1.43
C PRO A 11 4.78 -12.96 -0.63
N ALA A 12 5.21 -13.30 0.58
CA ALA A 12 4.53 -14.29 1.43
C ALA A 12 3.04 -14.00 1.66
N CYS A 13 2.63 -12.72 1.72
CA CYS A 13 1.24 -12.35 1.94
C CYS A 13 0.28 -12.81 0.84
N HIS A 14 0.78 -13.17 -0.35
CA HIS A 14 -0.06 -13.66 -1.45
C HIS A 14 -0.55 -15.09 -1.23
N ASP A 15 0.13 -15.85 -0.37
CA ASP A 15 -0.22 -17.23 -0.04
C ASP A 15 -1.16 -17.32 1.19
N TRP A 16 -1.46 -16.19 1.83
CA TRP A 16 -2.33 -16.17 3.01
C TRP A 16 -3.80 -16.09 2.63
N GLN A 17 -4.65 -16.72 3.43
CA GLN A 17 -6.09 -16.64 3.23
C GLN A 17 -6.56 -15.19 3.48
N PRO A 18 -7.41 -14.62 2.61
CA PRO A 18 -7.99 -13.31 2.84
C PRO A 18 -8.86 -13.31 4.11
N PRO A 19 -9.03 -12.16 4.79
CA PRO A 19 -9.86 -12.10 5.98
C PRO A 19 -11.30 -12.48 5.64
N ASP A 20 -11.98 -13.14 6.57
CA ASP A 20 -13.39 -13.47 6.40
C ASP A 20 -14.25 -12.19 6.34
N GLY A 21 -15.40 -12.28 5.67
CA GLY A 21 -16.30 -11.12 5.52
C GLY A 21 -16.88 -10.59 6.83
N ARG A 22 -16.70 -11.29 7.95
CA ARG A 22 -17.24 -10.93 9.28
C ARG A 22 -16.28 -10.03 10.06
N SER A 23 -14.97 -10.15 9.82
CA SER A 23 -13.91 -9.38 10.50
C SER A 23 -13.90 -7.86 10.16
N ARG A 24 -14.50 -7.44 9.03
CA ARG A 24 -14.50 -6.02 8.61
C ARG A 24 -15.34 -5.07 9.48
N ARG A 25 -16.22 -5.58 10.36
CA ARG A 25 -17.24 -4.78 11.06
C ARG A 25 -16.85 -4.26 12.45
N ALA A 26 -15.69 -4.62 13.00
CA ALA A 26 -15.34 -4.32 14.40
C ALA A 26 -13.87 -3.96 14.63
N VAL A 27 -13.22 -3.28 13.68
CA VAL A 27 -11.81 -2.88 13.76
C VAL A 27 -11.69 -1.38 14.06
N ALA A 28 -10.81 -1.02 15.00
CA ALA A 28 -10.65 0.37 15.46
C ALA A 28 -10.10 1.31 14.36
N SER A 29 -9.37 0.76 13.39
CA SER A 29 -8.87 1.48 12.21
C SER A 29 -8.55 0.48 11.09
N ALA A 30 -8.31 0.98 9.87
CA ALA A 30 -7.90 0.15 8.74
C ALA A 30 -6.52 -0.48 8.98
N LEU A 31 -5.59 0.26 9.59
CA LEU A 31 -4.27 -0.26 9.95
C LEU A 31 -4.37 -1.38 10.99
N SER A 32 -5.31 -1.29 11.93
CA SER A 32 -5.56 -2.37 12.90
C SER A 32 -6.03 -3.65 12.21
N ALA A 33 -6.94 -3.56 11.23
CA ALA A 33 -7.37 -4.71 10.44
C ALA A 33 -6.19 -5.37 9.68
N ILE A 34 -5.31 -4.54 9.10
CA ILE A 34 -4.08 -5.02 8.44
C ILE A 34 -3.16 -5.72 9.45
N ARG A 35 -2.97 -5.14 10.65
CA ARG A 35 -2.16 -5.73 11.73
C ARG A 35 -2.67 -7.10 12.16
N GLU A 36 -3.97 -7.20 12.40
CA GLU A 36 -4.64 -8.45 12.80
C GLU A 36 -4.46 -9.52 11.72
N TRP A 37 -4.73 -9.19 10.45
CA TRP A 37 -4.58 -10.12 9.35
C TRP A 37 -3.13 -10.57 9.14
N GLN A 38 -2.16 -9.66 9.27
CA GLN A 38 -0.75 -10.00 9.17
C GLN A 38 -0.22 -10.81 10.36
N ALA A 39 -0.92 -10.81 11.50
CA ALA A 39 -0.60 -11.59 12.69
C ALA A 39 0.88 -11.48 13.12
N GLY A 40 1.45 -10.27 13.05
CA GLY A 40 2.85 -10.02 13.43
C GLY A 40 3.90 -10.52 12.43
N ARG A 41 3.52 -10.85 11.19
CA ARG A 41 4.43 -11.33 10.13
C ARG A 41 4.68 -10.28 9.05
N CYS A 42 5.92 -10.22 8.57
CA CYS A 42 6.28 -9.42 7.40
C CYS A 42 5.52 -9.89 6.16
N ALA A 43 4.89 -8.96 5.42
CA ALA A 43 4.12 -9.31 4.23
C ALA A 43 4.97 -9.90 3.08
N ILE A 44 6.27 -9.61 3.05
CA ILE A 44 7.16 -10.06 1.96
C ILE A 44 7.83 -11.39 2.30
N CYS A 45 8.45 -11.50 3.48
CA CYS A 45 9.31 -12.64 3.82
C CYS A 45 8.75 -13.53 4.94
N GLU A 46 7.53 -13.28 5.40
CA GLU A 46 6.83 -13.97 6.50
C GLU A 46 7.48 -13.87 7.88
N SER A 47 8.74 -13.44 7.98
CA SER A 47 9.47 -13.38 9.24
C SER A 47 8.72 -12.54 10.28
N SER A 48 8.48 -13.17 11.44
CA SER A 48 8.07 -12.52 12.69
C SER A 48 9.29 -12.06 13.50
N ASP A 49 10.49 -12.27 12.97
CA ASP A 49 11.73 -12.20 13.74
C ASP A 49 12.28 -10.78 13.78
N SER A 50 12.13 -10.21 14.97
CA SER A 50 12.65 -8.94 15.45
C SER A 50 14.18 -8.82 15.38
N SER A 51 14.88 -9.94 15.19
CA SER A 51 16.34 -10.04 15.17
C SER A 51 17.00 -9.38 13.94
N LYS A 52 16.24 -9.05 12.88
CA LYS A 52 16.74 -8.35 11.68
C LYS A 52 16.49 -6.83 11.68
N SER A 53 15.89 -6.28 12.74
CA SER A 53 15.82 -4.83 12.98
C SER A 53 16.87 -4.42 14.00
N ARG A 54 17.74 -3.45 13.67
CA ARG A 54 18.74 -2.89 14.60
C ARG A 54 18.12 -2.12 15.78
N GLU A 55 16.81 -1.88 15.72
CA GLU A 55 16.05 -1.13 16.71
C GLU A 55 14.67 -1.80 16.81
N SER A 56 14.39 -2.40 17.98
CA SER A 56 13.09 -2.92 18.43
C SER A 56 12.29 -3.76 17.44
N GLY A 57 12.00 -5.01 17.81
CA GLY A 57 11.30 -6.03 17.04
C GLY A 57 9.92 -5.79 16.43
N ALA A 58 9.53 -4.55 16.19
CA ALA A 58 8.28 -4.18 15.56
C ALA A 58 8.42 -4.15 14.03
N LEU A 59 7.41 -4.67 13.34
CA LEU A 59 7.23 -4.40 11.92
C LEU A 59 6.98 -2.91 11.68
N VAL A 60 7.55 -2.37 10.61
CA VAL A 60 7.35 -0.99 10.18
C VAL A 60 6.16 -0.90 9.23
N VAL A 61 5.46 0.24 9.26
CA VAL A 61 4.33 0.51 8.37
C VAL A 61 4.84 1.04 7.04
N ASP A 62 4.63 0.26 6.00
CA ASP A 62 4.96 0.62 4.63
C ASP A 62 3.76 1.33 3.95
N HIS A 63 4.05 2.30 3.08
CA HIS A 63 3.02 3.14 2.46
C HIS A 63 3.38 3.56 1.02
N HIS A 64 2.34 3.83 0.22
CA HIS A 64 2.48 4.34 -1.12
C HIS A 64 2.85 5.83 -1.10
N HIS A 65 4.12 6.15 -1.39
CA HIS A 65 4.69 7.48 -1.22
C HIS A 65 3.89 8.66 -1.82
N PRO A 66 3.33 8.59 -3.06
CA PRO A 66 2.53 9.69 -3.63
C PRO A 66 1.22 9.98 -2.89
N SER A 67 0.60 8.97 -2.29
CA SER A 67 -0.72 9.11 -1.64
C SER A 67 -0.67 9.17 -0.12
N GLY A 68 0.38 8.62 0.48
CA GLY A 68 0.48 8.33 1.90
C GLY A 68 -0.38 7.17 2.38
N LEU A 69 -1.07 6.44 1.50
CA LEU A 69 -1.91 5.29 1.88
C LEU A 69 -1.05 4.09 2.28
N VAL A 70 -1.40 3.47 3.41
CA VAL A 70 -0.72 2.27 3.92
C VAL A 70 -0.83 1.11 2.93
N ARG A 71 0.28 0.41 2.69
CA ARG A 71 0.29 -0.84 1.92
C ARG A 71 0.26 -2.06 2.86
N GLY A 72 1.06 -2.04 3.92
CA GLY A 72 1.17 -3.17 4.85
C GLY A 72 2.28 -2.99 5.88
N LEU A 73 2.59 -4.07 6.59
CA LEU A 73 3.67 -4.14 7.56
C LEU A 73 4.82 -4.98 7.02
N LEU A 74 6.04 -4.45 7.12
CA LEU A 74 7.27 -5.10 6.68
C LEU A 74 8.28 -5.15 7.81
N CYS A 75 9.19 -6.12 7.79
CA CYS A 75 10.38 -6.02 8.63
C CYS A 75 11.28 -4.90 8.10
N HIS A 76 12.17 -4.36 8.96
CA HIS A 76 13.07 -3.28 8.57
C HIS A 76 13.88 -3.60 7.30
N GLY A 77 14.38 -4.83 7.18
CA GLY A 77 15.16 -5.28 6.01
C GLY A 77 14.35 -5.22 4.71
N CYS A 78 13.15 -5.80 4.70
CA CYS A 78 12.27 -5.77 3.53
C CYS A 78 11.80 -4.35 3.21
N ASN A 79 11.49 -3.53 4.21
CA ASN A 79 11.11 -2.13 4.01
C ASN A 79 12.25 -1.31 3.39
N THR A 80 13.47 -1.48 3.89
CA THR A 80 14.66 -0.81 3.34
C THR A 80 14.92 -1.23 1.90
N ALA A 81 14.76 -2.53 1.60
CA ALA A 81 14.94 -3.03 0.25
C ALA A 81 13.83 -2.54 -0.70
N GLU A 82 12.57 -2.52 -0.24
CA GLU A 82 11.43 -2.00 -1.01
C GLU A 82 11.66 -0.54 -1.42
N GLY A 83 12.15 0.31 -0.51
CA GLY A 83 12.46 1.69 -0.83
C GLY A 83 13.62 1.89 -1.81
N ARG A 84 14.48 0.87 -1.99
CA ARG A 84 15.60 0.88 -2.95
C ARG A 84 15.25 0.24 -4.30
N SER A 85 14.28 -0.67 -4.33
CA SER A 85 13.83 -1.33 -5.54
C SER A 85 13.10 -0.33 -6.44
N THR A 86 13.72 0.08 -7.54
CA THR A 86 13.19 1.14 -8.42
C THR A 86 12.36 0.61 -9.58
N GLY A 87 12.38 -0.69 -9.84
CA GLY A 87 11.67 -1.34 -10.95
C GLY A 87 10.38 -2.05 -10.55
N PHE A 88 9.41 -2.10 -11.48
CA PHE A 88 8.21 -2.94 -11.36
C PHE A 88 8.54 -4.44 -11.41
N TYR A 89 9.68 -4.82 -11.99
CA TYR A 89 10.13 -6.21 -12.13
C TYR A 89 11.05 -6.66 -10.98
N ASP A 90 11.26 -5.82 -9.97
CA ASP A 90 12.09 -6.14 -8.82
C ASP A 90 11.32 -7.06 -7.88
N GLU A 91 11.20 -8.33 -8.22
CA GLU A 91 10.53 -9.31 -7.37
C GLU A 91 11.31 -9.57 -6.08
N PRO A 92 10.63 -9.76 -4.92
CA PRO A 92 9.18 -9.84 -4.73
C PRO A 92 8.47 -8.47 -4.56
N TYR A 93 9.21 -7.36 -4.63
CA TYR A 93 8.70 -6.02 -4.32
C TYR A 93 7.71 -5.52 -5.37
N GLY A 94 7.94 -5.86 -6.64
CA GLY A 94 7.01 -5.65 -7.75
C GLY A 94 5.63 -6.24 -7.46
N ALA A 95 5.55 -7.54 -7.20
CA ALA A 95 4.29 -8.20 -6.84
C ALA A 95 3.69 -7.67 -5.52
N TYR A 96 4.52 -7.35 -4.51
CA TYR A 96 4.04 -6.75 -3.27
C TYR A 96 3.32 -5.41 -3.51
N ARG A 97 3.88 -4.54 -4.37
CA ARG A 97 3.24 -3.26 -4.75
C ARG A 97 1.91 -3.44 -5.45
N GLN A 98 1.80 -4.49 -6.27
CA GLN A 98 0.59 -4.75 -7.06
C GLN A 98 -0.57 -5.27 -6.21
N ARG A 99 -0.26 -6.07 -5.18
CA ARG A 99 -1.27 -6.66 -4.30
C ARG A 99 -0.79 -6.66 -2.84
N PRO A 100 -0.69 -5.49 -2.20
CA PRO A 100 -0.25 -5.38 -0.82
C PRO A 100 -1.37 -5.80 0.16
N PRO A 101 -1.04 -6.03 1.45
CA PRO A 101 -2.01 -6.38 2.49
C PRO A 101 -3.26 -5.49 2.53
N ALA A 102 -3.11 -4.17 2.35
CA ALA A 102 -4.22 -3.23 2.29
C ALA A 102 -5.27 -3.60 1.22
N LEU A 103 -4.85 -4.06 0.04
CA LEU A 103 -5.77 -4.51 -1.01
C LEU A 103 -6.34 -5.90 -0.75
N ILE A 104 -5.58 -6.79 -0.11
CA ILE A 104 -6.06 -8.13 0.26
C ILE A 104 -7.15 -8.05 1.34
N VAL A 105 -6.95 -7.20 2.34
CA VAL A 105 -7.93 -6.91 3.39
C VAL A 105 -9.10 -6.09 2.82
N GLY A 106 -8.80 -5.19 1.88
CA GLY A 106 -9.75 -4.28 1.25
C GLY A 106 -9.99 -3.01 2.06
N LEU A 107 -9.04 -2.63 2.92
CA LEU A 107 -9.11 -1.45 3.79
C LEU A 107 -7.74 -0.78 3.84
N THR A 108 -7.70 0.55 3.78
CA THR A 108 -6.49 1.33 4.07
C THR A 108 -6.85 2.67 4.68
N GLU A 109 -5.87 3.30 5.32
CA GLU A 109 -5.95 4.67 5.80
C GLU A 109 -4.65 5.41 5.46
N ARG A 110 -4.61 6.71 5.75
CA ARG A 110 -3.42 7.53 5.60
C ARG A 110 -2.40 7.20 6.69
N TYR A 111 -1.14 7.08 6.30
CA TYR A 111 -0.02 6.98 7.24
C TYR A 111 0.06 8.25 8.11
N PRO A 112 -0.01 8.17 9.46
CA PRO A 112 -0.24 9.34 10.33
C PRO A 112 0.79 10.47 10.22
N SER A 113 2.05 10.10 10.03
CA SER A 113 3.17 11.06 9.93
C SER A 113 3.54 11.36 8.49
N TRP A 114 2.73 10.94 7.51
CA TRP A 114 2.97 11.30 6.12
C TRP A 114 2.92 12.83 5.97
N ARG A 115 3.91 13.35 5.25
CA ARG A 115 4.00 14.77 4.89
C ARG A 115 4.30 14.84 3.40
N PRO A 116 3.70 15.81 2.69
CA PRO A 116 4.14 16.14 1.35
C PRO A 116 5.64 16.42 1.37
N ASN A 117 6.40 15.77 0.49
CA ASN A 117 7.80 16.11 0.29
C ASN A 117 8.00 16.61 -1.15
N ALA A 118 9.04 17.39 -1.40
CA ALA A 118 9.31 17.97 -2.72
C ALA A 118 9.60 16.91 -3.81
N TYR A 119 9.80 15.64 -3.43
CA TYR A 119 10.13 14.54 -4.34
C TYR A 119 8.92 13.77 -4.85
N TYR A 120 7.73 13.94 -4.24
CA TYR A 120 6.51 13.23 -4.60
C TYR A 120 5.35 14.19 -4.89
N TYR A 121 4.47 13.81 -5.82
CA TYR A 121 3.18 14.48 -6.07
C TYR A 121 2.37 14.56 -4.79
N VAL A 122 1.70 15.69 -4.53
CA VAL A 122 0.65 15.73 -3.50
C VAL A 122 -0.69 15.48 -4.20
N LEU A 123 -1.22 14.27 -4.04
CA LEU A 123 -2.50 13.87 -4.65
C LEU A 123 -3.74 14.36 -3.87
N GLY A 124 -3.54 15.13 -2.79
CA GLY A 124 -4.59 15.57 -1.87
C GLY A 124 -4.75 14.63 -0.68
N ASP A 125 -5.89 14.71 0.02
CA ASP A 125 -6.26 13.78 1.08
C ASP A 125 -7.07 12.60 0.53
N PRO A 126 -6.85 11.36 1.02
CA PRO A 126 -7.67 10.22 0.63
C PRO A 126 -9.10 10.39 1.20
N PRO A 127 -10.07 9.64 0.67
CA PRO A 127 -11.40 9.55 1.29
C PRO A 127 -11.30 8.99 2.71
N ASP A 128 -12.19 9.45 3.59
CA ASP A 128 -12.26 8.98 4.99
C ASP A 128 -12.75 7.53 5.08
N ASP A 129 -13.56 7.07 4.12
CA ASP A 129 -14.01 5.68 4.04
C ASP A 129 -12.83 4.75 3.69
N PRO A 130 -12.45 3.81 4.57
CA PRO A 130 -11.27 2.98 4.36
C PRO A 130 -11.34 2.03 3.16
N ALA A 131 -12.55 1.59 2.80
CA ALA A 131 -12.75 0.69 1.66
C ALA A 131 -12.61 1.47 0.35
N LEU A 132 -13.17 2.67 0.27
CA LEU A 132 -12.98 3.59 -0.85
C LEU A 132 -11.52 4.01 -0.99
N ALA A 133 -10.83 4.27 0.12
CA ALA A 133 -9.40 4.53 0.12
C ALA A 133 -8.60 3.35 -0.46
N ALA A 134 -9.01 2.10 -0.20
CA ALA A 134 -8.34 0.92 -0.75
C ALA A 134 -8.54 0.82 -2.28
N ARG A 135 -9.73 1.18 -2.76
CA ARG A 135 -10.02 1.27 -4.21
C ARG A 135 -9.21 2.38 -4.88
N VAL A 136 -9.03 3.52 -4.21
CA VAL A 136 -8.15 4.61 -4.68
C VAL A 136 -6.70 4.13 -4.75
N LEU A 137 -6.20 3.45 -3.72
CA LEU A 137 -4.85 2.87 -3.72
C LEU A 137 -4.66 1.89 -4.89
N GLU A 138 -5.61 0.98 -5.12
CA GLU A 138 -5.58 0.05 -6.25
C GLU A 138 -5.52 0.78 -7.60
N HIS A 139 -6.33 1.84 -7.77
CA HIS A 139 -6.30 2.65 -8.98
C HIS A 139 -4.92 3.30 -9.19
N LEU A 140 -4.34 3.90 -8.16
CA LEU A 140 -3.03 4.56 -8.24
C LEU A 140 -1.88 3.57 -8.51
N ILE A 141 -1.98 2.33 -8.02
CA ILE A 141 -1.03 1.25 -8.32
C ILE A 141 -1.11 0.89 -9.82
N ARG A 142 -2.32 0.78 -10.38
CA ARG A 142 -2.55 0.45 -11.79
C ARG A 142 -2.22 1.60 -12.74
N HIS A 143 -2.40 2.83 -12.29
CA HIS A 143 -2.22 4.05 -13.06
C HIS A 143 -1.26 5.00 -12.33
N PRO A 144 0.03 4.64 -12.23
CA PRO A 144 0.99 5.42 -11.46
C PRO A 144 1.16 6.82 -12.09
N PRO A 145 1.21 7.88 -11.26
CA PRO A 145 1.44 9.23 -11.76
C PRO A 145 2.83 9.33 -12.41
N ARG A 146 2.90 9.90 -13.62
CA ARG A 146 4.17 10.04 -14.37
C ARG A 146 4.99 11.22 -13.84
N ARG A 147 6.33 11.00 -13.66
CA ARG A 147 7.36 11.97 -13.20
C ARG A 147 7.29 13.37 -13.89
N PRO A 148 7.76 14.46 -13.25
CA PRO A 148 7.34 15.82 -13.59
C PRO A 148 8.03 16.36 -14.85
N GLY A 149 7.26 17.16 -15.58
CA GLY A 149 7.69 17.99 -16.72
C GLY A 149 6.53 18.60 -17.49
N ARG A 150 5.35 17.96 -17.43
CA ARG A 150 4.08 18.47 -17.98
C ARG A 150 2.91 18.04 -17.08
N PRO A 151 1.77 18.74 -17.12
CA PRO A 151 0.52 18.24 -16.57
C PRO A 151 0.30 16.77 -16.94
N VAL A 152 -0.06 15.95 -15.96
CA VAL A 152 -0.29 14.50 -16.17
C VAL A 152 -1.79 14.33 -16.41
N GLU A 153 -2.16 14.01 -17.65
CA GLU A 153 -3.47 13.41 -17.93
C GLU A 153 -3.46 11.98 -17.37
N ILE A 154 -4.39 11.66 -16.48
CA ILE A 154 -4.62 10.30 -16.01
C ILE A 154 -5.64 9.68 -16.97
N PRO A 155 -5.35 8.54 -17.65
CA PRO A 155 -6.31 7.92 -18.57
C PRO A 155 -7.67 7.68 -17.91
N GLY A 156 -8.73 8.21 -18.53
CA GLY A 156 -10.11 8.16 -18.03
C GLY A 156 -10.55 9.36 -17.17
N LEU A 157 -9.61 10.21 -16.74
CA LEU A 157 -9.86 11.42 -15.96
C LEU A 157 -9.70 12.66 -16.88
N PRO A 158 -10.78 13.38 -17.25
CA PRO A 158 -10.64 14.60 -18.06
C PRO A 158 -10.08 15.75 -17.20
N GLY A 159 -8.88 16.25 -17.54
CA GLY A 159 -8.31 17.51 -17.01
C GLY A 159 -6.83 17.47 -16.63
N GLU A 160 -6.25 18.66 -16.43
CA GLU A 160 -4.92 18.87 -15.82
C GLU A 160 -5.07 18.94 -14.29
N TYR A 161 -4.56 17.94 -13.56
CA TYR A 161 -4.77 17.87 -12.10
C TYR A 161 -3.71 18.67 -11.33
N VAL A 162 -4.18 19.72 -10.65
CA VAL A 162 -3.40 20.48 -9.68
C VAL A 162 -3.38 19.73 -8.34
N VAL A 163 -2.18 19.69 -7.77
CA VAL A 163 -1.83 19.26 -6.42
C VAL A 163 -2.93 19.66 -5.40
N GLY A 164 -3.74 18.69 -4.93
CA GLY A 164 -4.71 18.93 -3.85
C GLY A 164 -6.07 18.22 -3.93
N THR A 165 -6.65 17.99 -5.12
CA THR A 165 -8.02 17.39 -5.24
C THR A 165 -8.06 15.97 -5.82
N GLY A 166 -6.93 15.47 -6.35
CA GLY A 166 -6.89 14.26 -7.18
C GLY A 166 -7.51 12.99 -6.56
N MET A 167 -7.23 12.69 -5.29
CA MET A 167 -7.78 11.46 -4.67
C MET A 167 -9.29 11.52 -4.40
N ARG A 168 -9.85 12.70 -4.09
CA ARG A 168 -11.30 12.87 -3.90
C ARG A 168 -12.05 12.72 -5.22
N ASP A 169 -11.48 13.22 -6.32
CA ASP A 169 -12.08 13.08 -7.66
C ASP A 169 -12.04 11.62 -8.15
N ILE A 170 -10.93 10.90 -7.90
CA ILE A 170 -10.82 9.46 -8.16
C ILE A 170 -11.88 8.71 -7.34
N ALA A 171 -12.00 9.02 -6.05
CA ALA A 171 -12.98 8.40 -5.15
C ALA A 171 -14.41 8.59 -5.68
N ALA A 172 -14.79 9.82 -6.02
CA ALA A 172 -16.13 10.13 -6.53
C ALA A 172 -16.47 9.39 -7.84
N ARG A 173 -15.49 9.19 -8.74
CA ARG A 173 -15.67 8.38 -9.97
C ARG A 173 -15.85 6.91 -9.68
N LEU A 174 -15.04 6.37 -8.78
CA LEU A 174 -15.13 4.97 -8.36
C LEU A 174 -16.49 4.69 -7.71
N GLU A 175 -17.06 5.64 -6.97
CA GLU A 175 -18.42 5.53 -6.42
C GLU A 175 -19.51 5.51 -7.50
N ARG A 176 -19.34 6.27 -8.59
CA ARG A 176 -20.26 6.26 -9.74
C ARG A 176 -20.15 5.02 -10.62
N GLY A 177 -19.10 4.20 -10.44
CA GLY A 177 -18.84 3.01 -11.25
C GLY A 177 -18.11 3.28 -12.56
N ASP A 178 -17.60 4.50 -12.76
CA ASP A 178 -16.78 4.87 -13.91
C ASP A 178 -15.41 4.21 -13.76
N ARG A 179 -15.13 3.17 -14.55
CA ARG A 179 -13.82 2.47 -14.57
C ARG A 179 -12.82 3.18 -15.46
#